data_AF-A0A8R1IF55-F1
#
_entry.id   AF-A0A8R1IF55-F1
#
_cell.length_a   1.000
_cell.length_b   1.000
_cell.length_c   1.000
_cell.angle_alpha   90.00
_cell.angle_beta   90.00
_cell.angle_gamma   90.00
#
_symmetry.space_group_name_H-M   'P 1'
#
loop_
_entity.id
_entity.type
_entity.pdbx_description
1 polymer ?
#
loop_
_entity_poly.entity_id
_entity_poly.type
_entity_poly.pdbx_seq_one_letter_code
_entity_poly.pdbx_strand_id
1 'polypeptide(L)'
;MLMGEKLSQIVYGGGSTGSPDEHRTMSDKVQTMASSIYRELETMIKEHGEDGVKTLMPLVVNVLESLDLAYLERDEQTAELEMLKEDNEQLQTQYEREKALRKQTEQKYIEIEDTLIGQNKEQDKKIESLESIMRMLELKAKNATDHGNFFLFVCMMPEIGDRDKTGES
;
A
#
# COMPACT_ATOMS: atom_id res chain seq x y z
N MET A 1 -5.96 64.55 35.33
CA MET A 1 -5.41 63.64 34.29
C MET A 1 -3.90 63.43 34.47
N LEU A 2 -3.40 63.01 35.64
CA LEU A 2 -1.94 62.82 35.85
C LEU A 2 -1.55 61.58 36.70
N MET A 3 -2.49 60.69 37.02
CA MET A 3 -2.19 59.49 37.85
C MET A 3 -2.24 58.17 37.06
N GLY A 4 -2.81 58.17 35.85
CA GLY A 4 -3.05 56.95 35.06
C GLY A 4 -1.86 56.45 34.23
N GLU A 5 -0.89 57.31 33.92
CA GLU A 5 0.27 56.92 33.08
C GLU A 5 1.43 56.34 33.89
N LYS A 6 1.46 56.55 35.22
CA LYS A 6 2.62 56.18 36.05
C LYS A 6 2.67 54.70 36.44
N LEU A 7 1.57 53.95 36.27
CA LEU A 7 1.54 52.50 36.52
C LEU A 7 2.01 51.68 35.32
N SER A 8 1.91 52.23 34.10
CA SER A 8 2.42 51.58 32.89
C SER A 8 3.96 51.65 32.80
N GLN A 9 4.57 52.72 33.32
CA GLN A 9 5.99 53.01 33.10
C GLN A 9 6.96 52.34 34.09
N ILE A 10 6.47 51.80 35.23
CA ILE A 10 7.34 51.14 36.22
C ILE A 10 7.66 49.67 35.85
N VAL A 11 6.97 49.09 34.86
CA VAL A 11 7.12 47.66 34.49
C VAL A 11 7.97 47.43 33.23
N TYR A 12 8.25 48.45 32.41
CA TYR A 12 9.02 48.28 31.17
C TYR A 12 10.23 49.22 31.12
N GLY A 13 11.32 48.79 31.74
CA GLY A 13 12.59 49.48 31.73
C GLY A 13 13.76 48.52 31.85
N GLY A 14 14.02 47.73 30.81
CA GLY A 14 15.19 46.85 30.78
C GLY A 14 15.27 45.92 29.57
N GLY A 15 15.77 46.43 28.44
CA GLY A 15 16.45 45.65 27.39
C GLY A 15 15.64 44.59 26.63
N SER A 16 14.86 45.00 25.62
CA SER A 16 14.37 44.07 24.60
C SER A 16 15.44 43.89 23.52
N THR A 17 16.24 42.83 23.66
CA THR A 17 16.76 42.09 22.50
C THR A 17 15.59 41.31 21.92
N GLY A 18 15.02 41.81 20.83
CA GLY A 18 13.85 41.22 20.17
C GLY A 18 14.08 39.76 19.77
N SER A 19 13.37 38.86 20.44
CA SER A 19 13.04 37.51 19.97
C SER A 19 11.69 37.56 19.25
N PRO A 20 11.44 36.76 18.19
CA PRO A 20 10.17 36.80 17.43
C PRO A 20 8.93 36.34 18.23
N ASP A 21 9.08 35.89 19.47
CA ASP A 21 8.02 35.31 20.29
C ASP A 21 7.17 36.31 21.09
N GLU A 22 7.51 37.61 21.12
CA GLU A 22 6.85 38.59 22.01
C GLU A 22 5.46 39.06 21.53
N HIS A 23 4.86 38.44 20.50
CA HIS A 23 3.45 38.66 20.15
C HIS A 23 2.68 37.35 20.04
N ARG A 24 2.86 36.44 21.01
CA ARG A 24 1.96 35.30 21.19
C ARG A 24 0.72 35.77 21.96
N THR A 25 -0.44 35.68 21.31
CA THR A 25 -1.74 35.96 21.93
C THR A 25 -2.12 34.79 22.83
N MET A 26 -2.36 35.07 24.12
CA MET A 26 -2.91 34.09 25.06
C MET A 26 -4.20 33.48 24.51
N SER A 27 -4.50 32.25 24.92
CA SER A 27 -5.78 31.60 24.60
C SER A 27 -6.95 32.49 25.04
N ASP A 28 -7.92 32.72 24.16
CA ASP A 28 -9.13 33.52 24.42
C ASP A 28 -9.84 33.11 25.72
N LYS A 29 -9.80 31.80 26.02
CA LYS A 29 -10.35 31.24 27.26
C LYS A 29 -9.56 31.69 28.49
N VAL A 30 -8.23 31.61 28.45
CA VAL A 30 -7.36 32.04 29.54
C VAL A 30 -7.46 33.55 29.74
N GLN A 31 -7.51 34.32 28.66
CA GLN A 31 -7.72 35.77 28.72
C GLN A 31 -9.06 36.14 29.37
N THR A 32 -10.14 35.42 29.06
CA THR A 32 -11.47 35.65 29.68
C THR A 32 -11.45 35.30 31.17
N MET A 33 -10.80 34.20 31.54
CA MET A 33 -10.65 33.80 32.95
C MET A 33 -9.79 34.81 33.72
N ALA A 34 -8.65 35.21 33.16
CA ALA A 34 -7.77 36.22 33.73
C ALA A 34 -8.52 37.53 33.98
N SER A 35 -9.25 38.03 32.98
CA SER A 35 -10.06 39.25 33.11
C SER A 35 -11.09 39.17 34.24
N SER A 36 -11.70 38.00 34.44
CA SER A 36 -12.68 37.79 35.51
C SER A 36 -12.00 37.73 36.89
N ILE A 37 -10.89 37.00 36.99
CA ILE A 37 -10.13 36.86 38.23
C ILE A 37 -9.55 38.22 38.67
N TYR A 38 -8.96 38.99 37.75
CA TYR A 38 -8.41 40.31 38.06
C TYR A 38 -9.49 41.30 38.51
N ARG A 39 -10.71 41.23 37.96
CA ARG A 39 -11.83 42.05 38.42
C ARG A 39 -12.21 41.73 39.86
N GLU A 40 -12.29 40.45 40.22
CA GLU A 40 -12.60 40.03 41.61
C GLU A 40 -11.48 40.43 42.58
N LEU A 41 -10.21 40.30 42.17
CA LEU A 41 -9.06 40.76 42.96
C LEU A 41 -9.12 42.28 43.19
N GLU A 42 -9.55 43.06 42.20
CA GLU A 42 -9.72 44.50 42.36
C GLU A 42 -10.80 44.85 43.39
N THR A 43 -11.92 44.11 43.42
CA THR A 43 -12.96 44.25 44.46
C THR A 43 -12.40 43.90 45.84
N MET A 44 -11.59 42.84 45.94
CA MET A 44 -10.97 42.42 47.20
C MET A 44 -9.99 43.46 47.74
N ILE A 45 -9.20 44.10 46.87
CA ILE A 45 -8.29 45.20 47.23
C ILE A 45 -9.09 46.39 47.78
N LYS A 46 -10.25 46.72 47.17
CA LYS A 46 -11.10 47.84 47.61
C LYS A 46 -11.68 47.62 49.01
N GLU A 47 -12.07 46.39 49.34
CA GLU A 47 -12.71 46.07 50.61
C GLU A 47 -11.71 45.74 51.74
N HIS A 48 -10.59 45.10 51.41
CA HIS A 48 -9.68 44.49 52.39
C HIS A 48 -8.23 45.02 52.32
N GLY A 49 -7.91 45.88 51.34
CA GLY A 49 -6.57 46.40 51.11
C GLY A 49 -5.67 45.48 50.29
N GLU A 50 -4.55 46.02 49.80
CA GLU A 50 -3.64 45.32 48.88
C GLU A 50 -2.88 44.14 49.53
N ASP A 51 -2.58 44.23 50.83
CA ASP A 51 -1.83 43.19 51.54
C ASP A 51 -2.55 41.83 51.55
N GLY A 52 -3.88 41.82 51.42
CA GLY A 52 -4.67 40.58 51.36
C GLY A 52 -4.47 39.75 50.09
N VAL A 53 -4.03 40.37 48.98
CA VAL A 53 -3.86 39.68 47.68
C VAL A 53 -2.40 39.59 47.23
N LYS A 54 -1.49 40.29 47.91
CA LYS A 54 -0.09 40.45 47.50
C LYS A 54 0.66 39.13 47.30
N THR A 55 0.41 38.14 48.15
CA THR A 55 1.02 36.79 48.05
C THR A 55 0.23 35.86 47.12
N LEU A 56 -1.04 36.15 46.88
CA LEU A 56 -1.93 35.36 46.01
C LEU A 56 -1.72 35.69 44.53
N MET A 57 -1.51 36.97 44.19
CA MET A 57 -1.31 37.42 42.81
C MET A 57 -0.24 36.64 42.04
N PRO A 58 0.99 36.43 42.55
CA PRO A 58 1.99 35.65 41.81
C PRO A 58 1.58 34.19 41.61
N LEU A 59 0.82 33.58 42.54
CA LEU A 59 0.30 32.22 42.37
C LEU A 59 -0.75 32.17 41.26
N VAL A 60 -1.66 33.14 41.22
CA VAL A 60 -2.69 33.25 40.18
C VAL A 60 -2.06 33.45 38.81
N VAL A 61 -1.07 34.33 38.69
CA VAL A 61 -0.32 34.56 37.45
C VAL A 61 0.34 33.25 36.98
N ASN A 62 1.08 32.57 37.87
CA ASN A 62 1.73 31.30 37.53
C ASN A 62 0.74 30.23 37.05
N VAL A 63 -0.46 30.16 37.66
CA VAL A 63 -1.50 29.22 37.24
C VAL A 63 -2.05 29.58 35.86
N LEU A 64 -2.29 30.87 35.59
CA LEU A 64 -2.79 31.34 34.29
C LEU A 64 -1.75 31.11 33.18
N GLU A 65 -0.46 31.37 33.45
CA GLU A 65 0.63 31.10 32.52
C GLU A 65 0.78 29.60 32.24
N SER A 66 0.76 28.77 33.30
CA SER A 66 0.82 27.31 33.15
C SER A 66 -0.36 26.77 32.34
N LEU A 67 -1.56 27.34 32.54
CA LEU A 67 -2.74 26.98 31.78
C LEU A 67 -2.65 27.40 30.32
N ASP A 68 -2.11 28.59 30.04
CA ASP A 68 -1.88 29.06 28.66
C ASP A 68 -0.90 28.16 27.91
N LEU A 69 0.20 27.77 28.56
CA LEU A 69 1.15 26.80 28.03
C LEU A 69 0.50 25.43 27.75
N ALA A 70 -0.37 24.95 28.65
CA ALA A 70 -1.09 23.69 28.43
C ALA A 70 -2.07 23.77 27.25
N TYR A 71 -2.70 24.93 27.00
CA TYR A 71 -3.52 25.13 25.81
C TYR A 71 -2.70 25.12 24.53
N LEU A 72 -1.53 25.74 24.55
CA LEU A 72 -0.60 25.77 23.42
C LEU A 72 -0.08 24.37 23.06
N GLU A 73 0.38 23.61 24.06
CA GLU A 73 0.84 22.24 23.86
C GLU A 73 -0.29 21.35 23.32
N ARG A 74 -1.50 21.50 23.87
CA ARG A 74 -2.68 20.78 23.37
C ARG A 74 -2.96 21.10 21.90
N ASP A 75 -2.88 22.37 21.49
CA ASP A 75 -3.18 22.78 20.11
C ASP A 75 -2.14 22.24 19.13
N GLU A 76 -0.87 22.25 19.52
CA GLU A 76 0.21 21.63 18.76
C GLU A 76 0.00 20.12 18.61
N GLN A 77 -0.27 19.41 19.71
CA GLN A 77 -0.57 17.98 19.69
C GLN A 77 -1.82 17.66 18.87
N THR A 78 -2.84 18.53 18.90
CA THR A 78 -4.05 18.35 18.10
C THR A 78 -3.74 18.46 16.61
N ALA A 79 -2.96 19.46 16.21
CA ALA A 79 -2.50 19.61 14.83
C ALA A 79 -1.66 18.41 14.36
N GLU A 80 -0.73 17.92 15.21
CA GLU A 80 0.05 16.72 14.90
C GLU A 80 -0.82 15.47 14.72
N LEU A 81 -1.81 15.27 15.60
CA LEU A 81 -2.76 14.17 15.49
C LEU A 81 -3.61 14.26 14.21
N GLU A 82 -3.99 15.45 13.77
CA GLU A 82 -4.72 15.64 12.51
C GLU A 82 -3.84 15.27 11.31
N MET A 83 -2.59 15.72 11.26
CA MET A 83 -1.65 15.34 10.20
C MET A 83 -1.44 13.83 10.14
N LEU A 84 -1.22 13.17 11.30
CA LEU A 84 -1.05 11.72 11.35
C LEU A 84 -2.29 10.95 10.90
N LYS A 85 -3.49 11.47 11.17
CA LYS A 85 -4.74 10.87 10.67
C LYS A 85 -4.85 10.99 9.15
N GLU A 86 -4.53 12.15 8.59
CA GLU A 86 -4.52 12.35 7.13
C GLU A 86 -3.52 11.42 6.45
N ASP A 87 -2.29 11.29 6.99
CA ASP A 87 -1.29 10.36 6.47
C ASP A 87 -1.76 8.90 6.55
N ASN A 88 -2.44 8.52 7.63
CA ASN A 88 -2.99 7.17 7.78
C ASN A 88 -4.08 6.87 6.74
N GLU A 89 -4.98 7.82 6.50
CA GLU A 89 -6.04 7.70 5.49
C GLU A 89 -5.45 7.55 4.07
N GLN A 90 -4.41 8.33 3.76
CA GLN A 90 -3.67 8.19 2.50
C GLN A 90 -3.03 6.80 2.37
N LEU A 91 -2.33 6.33 3.42
CA LEU A 91 -1.73 4.99 3.43
C LEU A 91 -2.77 3.89 3.25
N GLN A 92 -3.92 4.00 3.91
CA GLN A 92 -5.01 3.04 3.77
C GLN A 92 -5.55 3.00 2.34
N THR A 93 -5.72 4.17 1.71
CA THR A 93 -6.17 4.27 0.31
C THR A 93 -5.18 3.61 -0.65
N GLN A 94 -3.88 3.84 -0.46
CA GLN A 94 -2.84 3.20 -1.27
C GLN A 94 -2.80 1.69 -1.08
N TYR A 95 -2.91 1.23 0.16
CA TYR A 95 -2.94 -0.19 0.48
C TYR A 95 -4.11 -0.91 -0.22
N GLU A 96 -5.33 -0.37 -0.16
CA GLU A 96 -6.47 -0.99 -0.84
C GLU A 96 -6.32 -0.98 -2.36
N ARG A 97 -5.71 0.06 -2.94
CA ARG A 97 -5.38 0.10 -4.38
C ARG A 97 -4.38 -0.99 -4.76
N GLU A 98 -3.29 -1.15 -4.03
CA GLU A 98 -2.26 -2.15 -4.32
C GLU A 98 -2.82 -3.58 -4.15
N LYS A 99 -3.58 -3.80 -3.08
CA LYS A 99 -4.29 -5.07 -2.84
C LYS A 99 -5.24 -5.42 -3.98
N ALA A 100 -5.96 -4.45 -4.54
CA ALA A 100 -6.81 -4.66 -5.72
C ALA A 100 -6.00 -5.01 -6.97
N LEU A 101 -4.90 -4.29 -7.23
CA LEU A 101 -3.99 -4.58 -8.35
C LEU A 101 -3.35 -5.96 -8.24
N ARG A 102 -2.98 -6.38 -7.02
CA ARG A 102 -2.44 -7.71 -6.76
C ARG A 102 -3.44 -8.80 -7.09
N LYS A 103 -4.68 -8.68 -6.58
CA LYS A 103 -5.78 -9.61 -6.93
C LYS A 103 -6.03 -9.68 -8.43
N GLN A 104 -6.04 -8.53 -9.12
CA GLN A 104 -6.21 -8.50 -10.57
C GLN A 104 -5.08 -9.23 -11.29
N THR A 105 -3.85 -9.08 -10.81
CA THR A 105 -2.68 -9.76 -11.39
C THR A 105 -2.75 -11.27 -11.15
N GLU A 106 -3.09 -11.70 -9.93
CA GLU A 106 -3.30 -13.12 -9.59
C GLU A 106 -4.38 -13.75 -10.47
N GLN A 107 -5.49 -13.04 -10.71
CA GLN A 107 -6.54 -13.51 -11.61
C GLN A 107 -6.05 -13.69 -13.05
N LYS A 108 -5.26 -12.74 -13.58
CA LYS A 108 -4.66 -12.85 -14.91
C LYS A 108 -3.71 -14.05 -15.02
N TYR A 109 -2.96 -14.36 -13.96
CA TYR A 109 -2.08 -15.53 -13.96
C TYR A 109 -2.87 -16.83 -14.09
N ILE A 110 -3.98 -16.97 -13.37
CA ILE A 110 -4.87 -18.13 -13.47
C ILE A 110 -5.43 -18.28 -14.90
N GLU A 111 -5.90 -17.18 -15.50
CA GLU A 111 -6.44 -17.19 -16.87
C GLU A 111 -5.39 -17.60 -17.92
N ILE A 112 -4.14 -17.16 -17.74
CA ILE A 112 -3.03 -17.55 -18.60
C ILE A 112 -2.71 -19.04 -18.41
N GLU A 113 -2.65 -19.52 -17.17
CA GLU A 113 -2.40 -20.93 -16.86
C GLU A 113 -3.46 -21.84 -17.49
N ASP A 114 -4.73 -21.52 -17.34
CA ASP A 114 -5.85 -22.24 -17.96
C ASP A 114 -5.72 -22.28 -19.49
N THR A 115 -5.34 -21.15 -20.10
CA THR A 115 -5.12 -21.05 -21.54
C THR A 115 -3.97 -21.95 -22.00
N LEU A 116 -2.85 -21.95 -21.27
CA LEU A 116 -1.68 -22.79 -21.58
C LEU A 116 -2.01 -24.29 -21.42
N ILE A 117 -2.76 -24.66 -20.38
CA ILE A 117 -3.23 -26.03 -20.18
C ILE A 117 -4.13 -26.46 -21.36
N GLY A 118 -5.02 -25.58 -21.82
CA GLY A 118 -5.86 -25.82 -22.99
C GLY A 118 -5.03 -26.07 -24.27
N GLN A 119 -4.03 -25.21 -24.51
CA GLN A 119 -3.13 -25.34 -25.66
C GLN A 119 -2.31 -26.61 -25.63
N ASN A 120 -1.73 -26.97 -24.47
CA ASN A 120 -0.98 -28.22 -24.31
C ASN A 120 -1.85 -29.43 -24.61
N LYS A 121 -3.08 -29.49 -24.06
CA LYS A 121 -4.03 -30.58 -24.36
C LYS A 121 -4.37 -30.67 -25.85
N GLU A 122 -4.45 -29.54 -26.55
CA GLU A 122 -4.68 -29.55 -28.00
C GLU A 122 -3.45 -30.03 -28.77
N GLN A 123 -2.24 -29.66 -28.34
CA GLN A 123 -1.00 -30.14 -28.91
C GLN A 123 -0.83 -31.65 -28.70
N ASP A 124 -1.12 -32.17 -27.51
CA ASP A 124 -1.07 -33.60 -27.20
C ASP A 124 -1.99 -34.39 -28.14
N LYS A 125 -3.23 -33.92 -28.34
CA LYS A 125 -4.16 -34.53 -29.32
C LYS A 125 -3.60 -34.54 -30.74
N LYS A 126 -2.92 -33.47 -31.16
CA LYS A 126 -2.28 -33.40 -32.49
C LYS A 126 -1.13 -34.41 -32.57
N ILE A 127 -0.32 -34.54 -31.53
CA ILE A 127 0.77 -35.54 -31.44
C ILE A 127 0.19 -36.95 -31.57
N GLU A 128 -0.81 -37.31 -30.76
CA GLU A 128 -1.47 -38.62 -30.82
C GLU A 128 -2.01 -38.94 -32.22
N SER A 129 -2.61 -37.95 -32.89
CA SER A 129 -3.11 -38.10 -34.26
C SER A 129 -1.99 -38.36 -35.27
N LEU A 130 -0.87 -37.64 -35.16
CA LEU A 130 0.30 -37.79 -36.02
C LEU A 130 0.98 -39.14 -35.79
N GLU A 131 1.10 -39.59 -34.54
CA GLU A 131 1.62 -40.91 -34.19
C GLU A 131 0.78 -42.05 -34.75
N SER A 132 -0.56 -41.89 -34.76
CA SER A 132 -1.47 -42.84 -35.39
C SER A 132 -1.28 -42.91 -36.90
N ILE A 133 -1.17 -41.74 -37.55
CA ILE A 133 -0.88 -41.64 -38.99
C ILE A 133 0.48 -42.28 -39.32
N MET A 134 1.51 -42.00 -38.53
CA MET A 134 2.85 -42.55 -38.72
C MET A 134 2.84 -44.08 -38.65
N ARG A 135 2.23 -44.66 -37.60
CA ARG A 135 2.06 -46.12 -37.46
C ARG A 135 1.33 -46.73 -38.65
N MET A 136 0.28 -46.07 -39.15
CA MET A 136 -0.45 -46.54 -40.34
C MET A 136 0.43 -46.51 -41.61
N LEU A 137 1.22 -45.45 -41.80
CA LEU A 137 2.13 -45.33 -42.94
C LEU A 137 3.25 -46.37 -42.88
N GLU A 138 3.81 -46.63 -41.71
CA GLU A 138 4.81 -47.70 -41.50
C GLU A 138 4.26 -49.07 -41.88
N LEU A 139 3.02 -49.39 -41.49
CA LEU A 139 2.36 -50.64 -41.89
C LEU A 139 2.15 -50.72 -43.39
N LYS A 140 1.68 -49.64 -44.03
CA LYS A 140 1.50 -49.59 -45.49
C LYS A 140 2.84 -49.77 -46.23
N ALA A 141 3.92 -49.16 -45.75
CA ALA A 141 5.24 -49.30 -46.33
C ALA A 141 5.75 -50.75 -46.21
N LYS A 142 5.62 -51.38 -45.04
CA LYS A 142 5.96 -52.80 -44.83
C LYS A 142 5.19 -53.72 -45.78
N ASN A 143 3.87 -53.54 -45.88
CA ASN A 143 3.04 -54.33 -46.79
C ASN A 143 3.48 -54.14 -48.26
N ALA A 144 3.79 -52.91 -48.69
CA ALA A 144 4.27 -52.65 -50.05
C ALA A 144 5.62 -53.32 -50.33
N THR A 145 6.57 -53.29 -49.38
CA THR A 145 7.85 -54.00 -49.51
C THR A 145 7.66 -55.52 -49.54
N ASP A 146 6.76 -56.06 -48.72
CA ASP A 146 6.48 -57.50 -48.68
C ASP A 146 5.85 -57.97 -49.99
N HIS A 147 4.90 -57.21 -50.56
CA HIS A 147 4.35 -57.49 -51.88
C HIS A 147 5.40 -57.41 -53.00
N GLY A 148 6.30 -56.42 -52.96
CA GLY A 148 7.42 -56.31 -53.90
C GLY A 148 8.37 -57.50 -53.82
N ASN A 149 8.71 -57.93 -52.59
CA ASN A 149 9.55 -59.11 -52.35
C ASN A 149 8.87 -60.40 -52.80
N PHE A 150 7.56 -60.56 -52.57
CA PHE A 150 6.80 -61.71 -53.05
C PHE A 150 6.77 -61.77 -54.58
N PHE A 151 6.59 -60.62 -55.25
CA PHE A 151 6.62 -60.55 -56.72
C PHE A 151 8.01 -60.90 -57.28
N LEU A 152 9.09 -60.42 -56.64
CA LEU A 152 10.46 -60.81 -56.98
C LEU A 152 10.67 -62.32 -56.77
N PHE A 153 10.23 -62.88 -55.65
CA PHE A 153 10.36 -64.31 -55.36
C PHE A 153 9.62 -65.17 -56.39
N VAL A 154 8.40 -64.78 -56.78
CA VAL A 154 7.60 -65.51 -57.78
C VAL A 154 8.16 -65.36 -59.20
N CYS A 155 8.62 -64.16 -59.60
CA CYS A 155 9.19 -63.94 -60.94
C CYS A 155 10.61 -64.52 -61.10
N MET A 156 11.36 -64.71 -60.01
CA MET A 156 12.73 -65.22 -60.06
C MET A 156 12.82 -66.74 -59.83
N MET A 157 11.69 -67.43 -59.58
CA MET A 157 11.64 -68.90 -59.63
C MET A 157 11.76 -69.38 -61.08
N PRO A 158 12.79 -70.15 -61.45
CA PRO A 158 12.84 -70.79 -62.76
C PRO A 158 11.72 -71.83 -62.85
N GLU A 159 10.94 -71.83 -63.93
CA GLU A 159 10.08 -72.98 -64.25
C GLU A 159 10.96 -74.23 -64.28
N ILE A 160 10.77 -75.13 -63.31
CA ILE A 160 11.30 -76.48 -63.38
C ILE A 160 10.46 -77.19 -64.45
N GLY A 161 10.89 -77.01 -65.69
CA GLY A 161 10.37 -77.71 -66.84
C GLY A 161 10.77 -79.18 -66.79
N ASP A 162 9.76 -80.04 -66.87
CA ASP A 162 9.87 -81.48 -67.09
C ASP A 162 10.98 -81.83 -68.08
N ARG A 163 11.97 -82.57 -67.59
CA ARG A 163 12.91 -83.31 -68.43
C ARG A 163 13.45 -84.48 -67.63
N ASP A 164 12.86 -85.66 -67.81
CA ASP A 164 13.59 -86.60 -68.66
C ASP A 164 12.75 -87.71 -69.30
N LYS A 165 13.26 -88.06 -70.47
CA LYS A 165 12.75 -88.90 -71.54
C LYS A 165 12.92 -90.40 -71.28
N THR A 166 11.95 -91.18 -71.76
CA THR A 166 12.07 -92.45 -72.52
C THR A 166 13.37 -93.28 -72.48
N GLY A 167 13.21 -94.59 -72.24
CA GLY A 167 14.14 -95.69 -72.61
C GLY A 167 14.64 -96.43 -71.36
N GLU A 168 14.40 -97.71 -71.13
CA GLU A 168 14.74 -98.86 -71.99
C GLU A 168 13.79 -100.07 -71.81
N SER A 169 13.72 -100.85 -72.90
CA SER A 169 13.41 -102.28 -73.11
C SER A 169 12.60 -103.10 -72.10
#